data_AF-A0A258M3H7-F1
#
_entry.id   AF-A0A258M3H7-F1
#
_cell.length_a   1.000
_cell.length_b   1.000
_cell.length_c   1.000
_cell.angle_alpha   90.00
_cell.angle_beta   90.00
_cell.angle_gamma   90.00
#
_symmetry.space_group_name_H-M   'P 1'
#
loop_
_entity.id
_entity.type
_entity.pdbx_description
1 polymer ?
#
loop_
_entity_poly.entity_id
_entity_poly.type
_entity_poly.pdbx_seq_one_letter_code
_entity_poly.pdbx_strand_id
1 'polypeptide(L)'
;MELVEAINGAIKTDFTYNARVEEGTQSPARTLELGSGTCRDFALLFIEAVRELGFAARFVTGYLYTSHLDLNLTSQEDEVKGAGATHAWAEVYLPGAGWIDFDPTNGLIGTDHLVRVAVVRDPRQASPIVGSFFSENPSAFLGMEVEVFVSTRLSPLTHAETASVGSAMADDGVVEGGGPEDGIPEREDVSVPA
;
A
#
# COMPACT_ATOMS: atom_id res chain seq x y z
N MET A 1 -23.33 14.02 2.89
CA MET A 1 -22.09 13.51 3.49
C MET A 1 -22.29 12.06 3.90
N GLU A 2 -23.31 11.77 4.71
CA GLU A 2 -23.69 10.42 5.19
C GLU A 2 -23.53 9.27 4.18
N LEU A 3 -24.03 9.41 2.94
CA LEU A 3 -23.86 8.38 1.90
C LEU A 3 -22.38 8.07 1.59
N VAL A 4 -21.55 9.09 1.45
CA VAL A 4 -20.11 8.95 1.12
C VAL A 4 -19.36 8.33 2.30
N GLU A 5 -19.72 8.72 3.52
CA GLU A 5 -19.18 8.15 4.75
C GLU A 5 -19.54 6.67 4.90
N ALA A 6 -20.78 6.30 4.57
CA ALA A 6 -21.24 4.92 4.61
C ALA A 6 -20.45 4.03 3.62
N ILE A 7 -20.18 4.51 2.41
CA ILE A 7 -19.35 3.79 1.44
C ILE A 7 -17.92 3.62 1.97
N ASN A 8 -17.34 4.67 2.57
CA ASN A 8 -16.00 4.64 3.16
C ASN A 8 -15.91 3.58 4.27
N GLY A 9 -16.88 3.60 5.18
CA GLY A 9 -16.98 2.65 6.29
C GLY A 9 -17.26 1.22 5.84
N ALA A 10 -18.08 1.03 4.80
CA ALA A 10 -18.36 -0.29 4.25
C ALA A 10 -17.10 -0.93 3.66
N ILE A 11 -16.29 -0.17 2.89
CA ILE A 11 -15.04 -0.71 2.35
C ILE A 11 -14.09 -1.12 3.49
N LYS A 12 -13.97 -0.29 4.54
CA LYS A 12 -13.17 -0.60 5.72
C LYS A 12 -13.60 -1.88 6.44
N THR A 13 -14.91 -2.12 6.52
CA THR A 13 -15.50 -3.19 7.33
C THR A 13 -15.61 -4.50 6.55
N ASP A 14 -15.99 -4.41 5.28
CA ASP A 14 -16.41 -5.57 4.48
C ASP A 14 -15.26 -6.16 3.64
N PHE A 15 -14.15 -5.42 3.47
CA PHE A 15 -13.03 -5.85 2.65
C PHE A 15 -11.78 -6.17 3.47
N THR A 16 -11.10 -7.26 3.10
CA THR A 16 -9.85 -7.65 3.73
C THR A 16 -8.67 -6.90 3.11
N TYR A 17 -7.95 -6.12 3.91
CA TYR A 17 -6.69 -5.52 3.45
C TYR A 17 -5.60 -6.58 3.36
N ASN A 18 -5.02 -6.74 2.16
CA ASN A 18 -3.92 -7.65 1.89
C ASN A 18 -2.81 -6.89 1.15
N ALA A 19 -1.64 -6.77 1.78
CA ALA A 19 -0.46 -6.25 1.11
C ALA A 19 -0.09 -7.17 -0.05
N ARG A 20 0.28 -6.60 -1.20
CA ARG A 20 0.59 -7.36 -2.41
C ARG A 20 1.69 -6.69 -3.22
N VAL A 21 2.55 -7.50 -3.81
CA VAL A 21 3.73 -7.04 -4.56
C VAL A 21 3.45 -6.76 -6.02
N GLU A 22 2.32 -7.22 -6.58
CA GLU A 22 2.07 -7.06 -8.01
C GLU A 22 1.90 -5.60 -8.38
N GLU A 23 2.38 -5.25 -9.57
CA GLU A 23 2.30 -3.88 -10.06
C GLU A 23 0.85 -3.46 -10.35
N GLY A 24 0.62 -2.14 -10.30
CA GLY A 24 -0.64 -1.53 -10.71
C GLY A 24 -1.77 -1.67 -9.70
N THR A 25 -2.92 -1.13 -10.06
CA THR A 25 -4.13 -1.09 -9.23
C THR A 25 -5.17 -2.05 -9.78
N GLN A 26 -5.82 -2.83 -8.93
CA GLN A 26 -6.96 -3.66 -9.30
C GLN A 26 -8.09 -2.80 -9.86
N SER A 27 -8.87 -3.34 -10.80
CA SER A 27 -10.11 -2.67 -11.19
C SER A 27 -11.14 -2.74 -10.06
N PRO A 28 -12.07 -1.77 -9.95
CA PRO A 28 -13.13 -1.81 -8.94
C PRO A 28 -13.93 -3.12 -8.96
N ALA A 29 -14.25 -3.63 -10.16
CA ALA A 29 -14.94 -4.91 -10.33
C ALA A 29 -14.14 -6.08 -9.77
N ARG A 30 -12.81 -6.08 -9.96
CA ARG A 30 -11.94 -7.11 -9.41
C ARG A 30 -11.85 -7.03 -7.89
N THR A 31 -11.74 -5.82 -7.33
CA THR A 31 -11.72 -5.63 -5.88
C THR A 31 -13.03 -6.09 -5.23
N LEU A 32 -14.18 -5.81 -5.86
CA LEU A 32 -15.49 -6.33 -5.44
C LEU A 32 -15.56 -7.86 -5.48
N GLU A 33 -15.09 -8.48 -6.57
CA GLU A 33 -15.07 -9.94 -6.71
C GLU A 33 -14.18 -10.61 -5.64
N LEU A 34 -13.02 -10.02 -5.35
CA LEU A 34 -12.06 -10.54 -4.40
C LEU A 34 -12.43 -10.28 -2.93
N GLY A 35 -13.24 -9.25 -2.66
CA GLY A 35 -13.48 -8.77 -1.29
C GLY A 35 -12.19 -8.38 -0.55
N SER A 36 -11.11 -8.09 -1.28
CA SER A 36 -9.79 -7.80 -0.70
C SER A 36 -8.90 -7.00 -1.65
N GLY A 37 -7.91 -6.31 -1.08
CA GLY A 37 -6.99 -5.47 -1.84
C GLY A 37 -6.04 -4.64 -0.98
N THR A 38 -5.29 -3.76 -1.63
CA THR A 38 -4.39 -2.77 -1.02
C THR A 38 -5.04 -1.38 -0.94
N CYS A 39 -4.36 -0.41 -0.32
CA CYS A 39 -4.87 0.96 -0.20
C CYS A 39 -5.19 1.62 -1.54
N ARG A 40 -4.35 1.40 -2.57
CA ARG A 40 -4.60 1.86 -3.94
C ARG A 40 -5.85 1.23 -4.57
N ASP A 41 -6.12 -0.05 -4.26
CA ASP A 41 -7.26 -0.78 -4.80
C ASP A 41 -8.56 -0.25 -4.17
N PHE A 42 -8.56 -0.07 -2.84
CA PHE A 42 -9.69 0.48 -2.10
C PHE A 42 -9.97 1.94 -2.44
N ALA A 43 -8.93 2.76 -2.58
CA ALA A 43 -9.09 4.15 -3.03
C ALA A 43 -9.73 4.22 -4.41
N LEU A 44 -9.30 3.40 -5.37
CA LEU A 44 -9.90 3.37 -6.71
C LEU A 44 -11.34 2.86 -6.68
N LEU A 45 -11.63 1.78 -5.93
CA LEU A 45 -12.99 1.27 -5.76
C LEU A 45 -13.92 2.36 -5.20
N PHE A 46 -13.50 3.04 -4.13
CA PHE A 46 -14.25 4.13 -3.51
C PHE A 46 -14.51 5.27 -4.49
N ILE A 47 -13.46 5.73 -5.20
CA ILE A 47 -13.54 6.83 -6.17
C ILE A 47 -14.55 6.52 -7.27
N GLU A 48 -14.48 5.33 -7.87
CA GLU A 48 -15.41 4.95 -8.92
C GLU A 48 -16.83 4.79 -8.39
N ALA A 49 -17.02 4.22 -7.19
CA ALA A 49 -18.33 4.12 -6.56
C ALA A 49 -19.00 5.49 -6.34
N VAL A 50 -18.26 6.49 -5.84
CA VAL A 50 -18.83 7.84 -5.63
C VAL A 50 -18.98 8.63 -6.94
N ARG A 51 -18.13 8.38 -7.94
CA ARG A 51 -18.26 8.97 -9.29
C ARG A 51 -19.55 8.52 -9.97
N GLU A 52 -19.91 7.24 -9.87
CA GLU A 52 -21.18 6.70 -10.38
C GLU A 52 -22.41 7.37 -9.72
N LEU A 53 -22.25 7.86 -8.50
CA LEU A 53 -23.28 8.61 -7.76
C LEU A 53 -23.27 10.12 -8.05
N GLY A 54 -22.42 10.57 -8.98
CA GLY A 54 -22.35 11.96 -9.44
C GLY A 54 -21.40 12.86 -8.63
N PHE A 55 -20.61 12.30 -7.70
CA PHE A 55 -19.61 13.08 -6.98
C PHE A 55 -18.32 13.23 -7.79
N ALA A 56 -17.72 14.43 -7.74
CA ALA A 56 -16.36 14.60 -8.23
C ALA A 56 -15.38 14.03 -7.18
N ALA A 57 -14.61 13.02 -7.58
CA ALA A 57 -13.60 12.40 -6.74
C ALA A 57 -12.26 12.26 -7.47
N ARG A 58 -11.15 12.31 -6.74
CA ARG A 58 -9.77 12.22 -7.26
C ARG A 58 -8.91 11.34 -6.39
N PHE A 59 -7.93 10.69 -7.03
CA PHE A 59 -7.00 9.77 -6.40
C PHE A 59 -5.82 10.54 -5.82
N VAL A 60 -5.44 10.20 -4.60
CA VAL A 60 -4.38 10.89 -3.88
C VAL A 60 -3.36 9.88 -3.40
N THR A 61 -2.08 10.21 -3.56
CA THR A 61 -0.97 9.45 -2.97
C THR A 61 -0.14 10.33 -2.07
N GLY A 62 0.49 9.71 -1.08
CA GLY A 62 1.35 10.39 -0.14
C GLY A 62 1.72 9.50 1.02
N TYR A 63 1.84 10.08 2.20
CA TYR A 63 2.26 9.35 3.40
C TYR A 63 1.29 9.62 4.55
N LEU A 64 1.15 8.60 5.40
CA LEU A 64 0.44 8.70 6.67
C LEU A 64 1.41 9.10 7.77
N TYR A 65 1.13 10.22 8.43
CA TYR A 65 1.79 10.62 9.65
C TYR A 65 1.04 10.05 10.86
N THR A 66 1.76 9.50 11.82
CA THR A 66 1.25 9.23 13.17
C THR A 66 2.26 9.71 14.19
N SER A 67 1.79 10.20 15.34
CA SER A 67 2.64 10.70 16.43
C SER A 67 3.61 9.64 16.96
N HIS A 68 3.31 8.35 16.75
CA HIS A 68 4.23 7.25 17.06
C HIS A 68 5.50 7.27 16.21
N LEU A 69 5.45 7.78 14.97
CA LEU A 69 6.64 7.93 14.11
C LEU A 69 7.64 8.94 14.69
N ASP A 70 7.15 9.99 15.36
CA ASP A 70 8.01 10.99 16.00
C ASP A 70 8.67 10.49 17.29
N LEU A 71 8.00 9.55 17.98
CA LEU A 71 8.46 8.97 19.25
C LEU A 71 9.19 7.64 19.08
N ASN A 72 9.24 7.11 17.85
CA ASN A 72 9.86 5.84 17.53
C ASN A 72 9.27 4.68 18.38
N LEU A 73 7.95 4.68 18.54
CA LEU A 73 7.21 3.69 19.30
C LEU A 73 6.56 2.69 18.34
N THR A 74 6.90 1.42 18.46
CA THR A 74 6.37 0.31 17.63
C THR A 74 5.14 -0.37 18.26
N SER A 75 4.46 0.30 19.20
CA SER A 75 3.33 -0.31 19.92
C SER A 75 2.11 -0.47 19.00
N GLN A 76 1.63 -1.71 18.92
CA GLN A 76 0.61 -2.24 18.01
C GLN A 76 -0.83 -1.70 18.21
N GLU A 77 -1.06 -0.86 19.22
CA GLU A 77 -2.41 -0.62 19.73
C GLU A 77 -3.26 0.36 18.90
N ASP A 78 -2.67 1.10 17.96
CA ASP A 78 -3.39 2.00 17.02
C ASP A 78 -2.76 1.95 15.60
N GLU A 79 -2.56 0.74 15.07
CA GLU A 79 -1.83 0.53 13.82
C GLU A 79 -2.67 0.98 12.60
N VAL A 80 -2.46 2.23 12.15
CA VAL A 80 -2.96 2.72 10.87
C VAL A 80 -2.26 1.96 9.75
N LYS A 81 -3.02 1.26 8.91
CA LYS A 81 -2.46 0.45 7.82
C LYS A 81 -1.79 1.36 6.81
N GLY A 82 -0.52 1.09 6.52
CA GLY A 82 0.30 1.85 5.58
C GLY A 82 1.16 2.96 6.19
N ALA A 83 1.26 3.06 7.53
CA ALA A 83 2.21 3.97 8.17
C ALA A 83 3.66 3.63 7.74
N GLY A 84 4.47 4.65 7.40
CA GLY A 84 5.86 4.50 6.96
C GLY A 84 6.06 4.10 5.48
N ALA A 85 5.00 3.67 4.78
CA ALA A 85 5.02 3.40 3.34
C ALA A 85 4.21 4.44 2.57
N THR A 86 4.31 4.42 1.23
CA THR A 86 3.42 5.23 0.40
C THR A 86 1.99 4.74 0.55
N HIS A 87 1.08 5.65 0.89
CA HIS A 87 -0.35 5.40 1.06
C HIS A 87 -1.18 6.04 -0.04
N ALA A 88 -2.37 5.49 -0.29
CA ALA A 88 -3.30 6.00 -1.28
C ALA A 88 -4.72 6.12 -0.69
N TRP A 89 -5.40 7.21 -1.03
CA TRP A 89 -6.74 7.54 -0.57
C TRP A 89 -7.50 8.37 -1.62
N ALA A 90 -8.70 8.83 -1.28
CA ALA A 90 -9.56 9.61 -2.16
C ALA A 90 -9.83 11.02 -1.60
N GLU A 91 -9.95 12.00 -2.48
CA GLU A 91 -10.61 13.28 -2.14
C GLU A 91 -11.93 13.39 -2.89
N VAL A 92 -12.98 13.80 -2.19
CA VAL A 92 -14.32 14.03 -2.76
C VAL A 92 -14.68 15.50 -2.62
N TYR A 93 -15.13 16.12 -3.70
CA TYR A 93 -15.63 17.50 -3.67
C TYR A 93 -17.07 17.52 -3.16
N LEU A 94 -17.29 18.19 -2.04
CA LEU A 94 -18.60 18.44 -1.47
C LEU A 94 -18.93 19.94 -1.57
N PRO A 95 -20.07 20.32 -2.19
CA PRO A 95 -20.47 21.72 -2.29
C PRO A 95 -20.47 22.41 -0.91
N GLY A 96 -19.81 23.56 -0.83
CA GLY A 96 -19.64 24.32 0.41
C GLY A 96 -18.44 23.90 1.26
N ALA A 97 -18.13 22.61 1.36
CA ALA A 97 -17.00 22.10 2.16
C ALA A 97 -15.68 21.99 1.37
N GLY A 98 -15.74 21.91 0.04
CA GLY A 98 -14.57 21.75 -0.81
C GLY A 98 -14.13 20.29 -0.93
N TRP A 99 -12.83 20.06 -1.14
CA TRP A 99 -12.25 18.71 -1.23
C TRP A 99 -12.01 18.15 0.17
N ILE A 100 -12.64 17.01 0.47
CA ILE A 100 -12.52 16.30 1.73
C ILE A 100 -11.83 14.96 1.49
N ASP A 101 -10.84 14.63 2.32
CA ASP A 101 -10.13 13.35 2.29
C ASP A 101 -11.00 12.22 2.85
N PHE A 102 -10.98 11.07 2.17
CA PHE A 102 -11.59 9.81 2.56
C PHE A 102 -10.56 8.69 2.37
N ASP A 103 -10.21 8.02 3.47
CA ASP A 103 -9.35 6.84 3.46
C ASP A 103 -10.19 5.57 3.72
N PRO A 104 -10.58 4.84 2.67
CA PRO A 104 -11.37 3.61 2.84
C PRO A 104 -10.56 2.46 3.45
N THR A 105 -9.23 2.56 3.49
CA THR A 105 -8.36 1.55 4.12
C THR A 105 -8.43 1.60 5.63
N ASN A 106 -8.50 2.81 6.17
CA ASN A 106 -8.47 3.07 7.61
C ASN A 106 -9.80 3.61 8.16
N GLY A 107 -10.75 3.96 7.30
CA GLY A 107 -12.03 4.57 7.68
C GLY A 107 -11.89 6.05 8.09
N LEU A 108 -10.79 6.71 7.71
CA LEU A 108 -10.51 8.10 8.10
C LEU A 108 -11.23 9.08 7.16
N ILE A 109 -11.64 10.23 7.71
CA ILE A 109 -12.29 11.31 6.97
C ILE A 109 -11.69 12.65 7.44
N GLY A 110 -11.23 13.48 6.52
CA GLY A 110 -10.79 14.86 6.78
C GLY A 110 -9.65 14.99 7.81
N THR A 111 -8.76 14.00 7.89
CA THR A 111 -7.66 13.97 8.86
C THR A 111 -6.46 14.80 8.39
N ASP A 112 -5.72 15.37 9.35
CA ASP A 112 -4.45 16.08 9.14
C ASP A 112 -3.22 15.14 9.04
N HIS A 113 -3.42 13.84 9.25
CA HIS A 113 -2.39 12.80 9.17
C HIS A 113 -2.03 12.43 7.72
N LEU A 114 -2.77 12.91 6.73
CA LEU A 114 -2.57 12.59 5.31
C LEU A 114 -1.66 13.64 4.64
N VAL A 115 -0.39 13.32 4.50
CA VAL A 115 0.61 14.18 3.84
C VAL A 115 0.59 13.91 2.34
N ARG A 116 -0.06 14.80 1.59
CA ARG A 116 -0.25 14.69 0.13
C ARG A 116 1.06 14.86 -0.64
N VAL A 117 1.31 13.96 -1.58
CA VAL A 117 2.42 14.02 -2.55
C VAL A 117 1.90 14.27 -3.97
N ALA A 118 0.89 13.53 -4.41
CA ALA A 118 0.29 13.70 -5.72
C ALA A 118 -1.23 13.57 -5.67
N VAL A 119 -1.91 14.31 -6.55
CA VAL A 119 -3.36 14.28 -6.74
C VAL A 119 -3.66 14.13 -8.21
N VAL A 120 -4.34 13.04 -8.58
CA VAL A 120 -4.53 12.65 -9.97
C VAL A 120 -5.93 12.10 -10.24
N ARG A 121 -6.28 11.96 -11.52
CA ARG A 121 -7.56 11.36 -11.91
C ARG A 121 -7.49 9.83 -11.91
N ASP A 122 -6.40 9.30 -12.45
CA ASP A 122 -6.14 7.87 -12.65
C ASP A 122 -4.88 7.45 -11.87
N PRO A 123 -4.89 6.34 -11.11
CA PRO A 123 -3.76 5.92 -10.28
C PRO A 123 -2.44 5.79 -11.04
N ARG A 124 -2.47 5.45 -12.34
CA ARG A 124 -1.24 5.33 -13.17
C ARG A 124 -0.49 6.64 -13.31
N GLN A 125 -1.17 7.77 -13.11
CA GLN A 125 -0.57 9.10 -13.16
C GLN A 125 0.11 9.48 -11.83
N ALA A 126 -0.10 8.72 -10.75
CA ALA A 126 0.47 9.01 -9.44
C ALA A 126 1.84 8.38 -9.20
N SER A 127 2.34 7.56 -10.13
CA SER A 127 3.65 6.93 -9.96
C SER A 127 4.77 7.98 -10.14
N PRO A 128 5.58 8.25 -9.11
CA PRO A 128 6.58 9.33 -9.16
C PRO A 128 7.77 8.98 -10.05
N ILE A 129 8.13 7.70 -10.11
CA ILE A 129 9.20 7.16 -10.95
C ILE A 129 8.66 5.90 -11.61
N VAL A 130 8.67 5.86 -12.93
CA VAL A 130 8.32 4.69 -13.73
C VAL A 130 9.50 4.32 -14.61
N GLY A 131 9.83 3.03 -14.64
CA GLY A 131 10.92 2.51 -15.43
C GLY A 131 10.93 1.00 -15.38
N SER A 132 11.44 0.38 -16.44
CA SER A 132 11.69 -1.06 -16.48
C SER A 132 13.20 -1.28 -16.60
N PHE A 133 13.67 -2.32 -15.92
CA PHE A 133 15.02 -2.83 -16.10
C PHE A 133 14.93 -4.15 -16.87
N PHE A 134 15.69 -4.26 -17.96
CA PHE A 134 15.77 -5.48 -18.76
C PHE A 134 17.18 -6.05 -18.67
N SER A 135 17.28 -7.33 -18.37
CA SER A 135 18.54 -8.07 -18.31
C SER A 135 18.30 -9.51 -18.76
N GLU A 136 19.24 -10.05 -19.54
CA GLU A 136 19.26 -11.47 -19.90
C GLU A 136 19.71 -12.37 -18.73
N ASN A 137 20.29 -11.79 -17.69
CA ASN A 137 20.66 -12.48 -16.45
C ASN A 137 19.50 -12.43 -15.43
N PRO A 138 18.89 -13.58 -15.06
CA PRO A 138 17.81 -13.66 -14.07
C PRO A 138 18.20 -13.18 -12.66
N SER A 139 19.49 -13.17 -12.34
CA SER A 139 20.04 -12.72 -11.05
C SER A 139 20.49 -11.26 -11.06
N ALA A 140 20.13 -10.48 -12.09
CA ALA A 140 20.54 -9.08 -12.19
C ALA A 140 19.79 -8.15 -11.23
N PHE A 141 18.65 -8.57 -10.69
CA PHE A 141 17.98 -7.84 -9.61
C PHE A 141 18.67 -8.15 -8.28
N LEU A 142 19.39 -7.16 -7.75
CA LEU A 142 20.12 -7.27 -6.48
C LEU A 142 19.29 -6.85 -5.25
N GLY A 143 18.10 -6.29 -5.47
CA GLY A 143 17.27 -5.69 -4.43
C GLY A 143 17.26 -4.16 -4.48
N MET A 144 16.23 -3.57 -3.88
CA MET A 144 16.10 -2.13 -3.66
C MET A 144 15.42 -1.93 -2.31
N GLU A 145 16.07 -1.20 -1.41
CA GLU A 145 15.51 -0.82 -0.12
C GLU A 145 15.26 0.69 -0.15
N VAL A 146 14.02 1.08 0.21
CA VAL A 146 13.61 2.47 0.29
C VAL A 146 12.94 2.67 1.62
N GLU A 147 13.45 3.63 2.39
CA GLU A 147 12.93 3.98 3.69
C GLU A 147 12.52 5.47 3.70
N VAL A 148 11.33 5.75 4.23
CA VAL A 148 10.78 7.11 4.28
C VAL A 148 10.36 7.44 5.71
N PHE A 149 10.82 8.58 6.19
CA PHE A 149 10.47 9.11 7.51
C PHE A 149 9.61 10.36 7.37
N VAL A 150 8.45 10.34 8.01
CA VAL A 150 7.57 11.50 8.13
C VAL A 150 7.62 11.97 9.57
N SER A 151 8.10 13.19 9.79
CA SER A 151 8.27 13.75 11.13
C SER A 151 7.83 15.20 11.19
N THR A 152 7.35 15.64 12.36
CA THR A 152 7.09 17.06 12.62
C THR A 152 8.35 17.83 13.02
N ARG A 153 9.48 17.14 13.21
CA ARG A 153 10.76 17.77 13.57
C ARG A 153 11.28 18.62 12.41
N LEU A 154 11.71 19.84 12.74
CA LEU A 154 12.28 20.78 11.77
C LEU A 154 13.77 20.53 11.47
N SER A 155 14.46 19.75 12.30
CA SER A 155 15.85 19.36 12.08
C SER A 155 15.91 18.05 11.27
N PRO A 156 16.75 17.95 10.22
CA PRO A 156 16.93 16.71 9.47
C PRO A 156 17.41 15.60 10.39
N LEU A 157 16.82 14.40 10.26
CA LEU A 157 17.33 13.21 10.93
C LEU A 157 18.73 12.89 10.40
N THR A 158 19.66 12.61 11.30
CA THR A 158 20.96 12.03 10.93
C THR A 158 20.80 10.57 10.49
N HIS A 159 21.73 10.03 9.69
CA HIS A 159 21.68 8.61 9.27
C HIS A 159 21.64 7.62 10.46
N ALA A 160 22.15 8.02 11.63
CA ALA A 160 22.09 7.22 12.85
C ALA A 160 20.70 7.27 13.51
N GLU A 161 19.99 8.40 13.38
CA GLU A 161 18.62 8.55 13.86
C GLU A 161 17.61 7.89 12.91
N THR A 162 17.84 7.92 11.60
CA THR A 162 17.00 7.20 10.61
C THR A 162 17.02 5.70 10.84
N ALA A 163 18.21 5.09 11.03
CA ALA A 163 18.34 3.66 11.30
C ALA A 163 17.66 3.19 12.59
N SER A 164 17.34 4.10 13.51
CA SER A 164 16.62 3.76 14.74
C SER A 164 15.10 3.76 14.56
N VAL A 165 14.56 4.49 13.56
CA VAL A 165 13.12 4.74 13.38
C VAL A 165 12.43 3.65 12.54
N GLY A 166 13.21 2.86 11.81
CA GLY A 166 12.75 1.75 10.97
C GLY A 166 12.71 0.41 11.68
N SER A 167 11.57 0.07 12.28
CA SER A 167 11.21 -1.34 12.48
C SER A 167 9.70 -1.53 12.35
N ALA A 168 9.15 -1.09 11.23
CA ALA A 168 8.06 -1.81 10.60
C ALA A 168 8.64 -2.43 9.33
N MET A 169 9.56 -3.39 9.51
CA MET A 169 9.88 -4.31 8.43
C MET A 169 8.56 -4.96 8.01
N ALA A 170 8.28 -4.94 6.71
CA ALA A 170 7.54 -6.03 6.12
C ALA A 170 8.35 -7.30 6.42
N ASP A 171 8.02 -7.97 7.53
CA ASP A 171 8.47 -9.32 7.78
C ASP A 171 7.80 -10.19 6.71
N ASP A 172 8.47 -10.27 5.55
CA ASP A 172 8.21 -11.27 4.53
C ASP A 172 8.60 -12.62 5.13
N GLY A 173 7.72 -13.13 5.99
CA GLY A 173 7.71 -14.50 6.43
C GLY A 173 7.50 -15.38 5.20
N VAL A 174 8.61 -15.75 4.56
CA VAL A 174 8.68 -16.86 3.63
C VAL A 174 8.30 -18.10 4.44
N VAL A 175 7.01 -18.44 4.40
CA VAL A 175 6.55 -19.77 4.74
C VAL A 175 7.00 -20.66 3.59
N GLU A 176 8.18 -21.27 3.73
CA GLU A 176 8.54 -22.42 2.92
C GLU A 176 7.44 -23.48 3.13
N GLY A 177 6.56 -23.60 2.14
CA GLY A 177 5.54 -24.62 2.09
C GLY A 177 6.21 -25.98 1.94
N GLY A 178 6.37 -26.67 3.06
CA GLY A 178 6.69 -28.08 3.09
C GLY A 178 5.53 -28.92 2.56
N GLY A 179 5.84 -29.82 1.63
CA GLY A 179 5.07 -31.04 1.37
C GLY A 179 5.23 -31.58 -0.07
N PRO A 180 5.03 -32.88 -0.31
CA PRO A 180 5.24 -34.04 0.55
C PRO A 180 6.45 -34.89 0.11
N GLU A 181 7.04 -35.60 1.08
CA GLU A 181 7.91 -36.73 0.81
C GLU A 181 7.08 -37.86 0.18
N ASP A 182 7.33 -38.19 -1.08
CA ASP A 182 7.02 -39.49 -1.66
C ASP A 182 8.31 -40.07 -2.24
N GLY A 183 8.89 -41.00 -1.49
CA GLY A 183 10.06 -41.75 -1.93
C GLY A 183 9.66 -42.95 -2.77
N ILE A 184 10.37 -43.17 -3.89
CA ILE A 184 10.78 -44.49 -4.38
C ILE A 184 12.17 -44.32 -5.04
N PRO A 185 13.16 -45.21 -4.80
CA PRO A 185 14.52 -45.02 -5.29
C PRO A 185 14.70 -45.69 -6.66
N GLU A 186 15.37 -45.01 -7.59
CA GLU A 186 16.02 -45.69 -8.72
C GLU A 186 17.45 -45.19 -8.87
N ARG A 187 18.37 -46.17 -8.80
CA ARG A 187 19.78 -46.04 -9.14
C ARG A 187 19.89 -46.23 -10.65
N GLU A 188 20.59 -45.32 -11.33
CA GLU A 188 21.40 -45.69 -12.50
C GLU A 188 22.69 -44.87 -12.53
N ASP A 189 23.80 -45.56 -12.25
CA ASP A 189 25.14 -45.18 -12.66
C ASP A 189 25.23 -45.29 -14.20
N VAL A 190 25.55 -44.20 -14.90
CA VAL A 190 26.19 -44.30 -16.22
C VAL A 190 27.30 -43.25 -16.36
N SER A 191 28.49 -43.78 -16.59
CA SER A 191 29.75 -43.09 -16.84
C SER A 191 29.82 -42.53 -18.27
N VAL A 192 30.66 -41.49 -18.43
CA VAL A 192 30.98 -40.65 -19.60
C VAL A 192 31.62 -41.46 -20.75
N PRO A 193 31.81 -40.88 -21.95
CA PRO A 193 33.18 -40.47 -22.28
C PRO A 193 33.35 -39.17 -23.11
N ALA A 194 34.52 -38.55 -22.87
CA ALA A 194 35.36 -37.60 -23.64
C ALA A 194 34.70 -36.43 -24.41
#